data_AF-A0A2V8SGS3-F1
#
_entry.id   AF-A0A2V8SGS3-F1
#
_cell.length_a   1.000
_cell.length_b   1.000
_cell.length_c   1.000
_cell.angle_alpha   90.00
_cell.angle_beta   90.00
_cell.angle_gamma   90.00
#
_symmetry.space_group_name_H-M   'P 1'
#
loop_
_entity.id
_entity.type
_entity.pdbx_description
1 polymer ?
#
loop_
_entity_poly.entity_id
_entity_poly.type
_entity_poly.pdbx_seq_one_letter_code
_entity_poly.pdbx_strand_id
1 'polypeptide(L)'
;MRNGNHESNLILGDGSPEADLTDDELRSIVRETLSNIPSGSRVLALIPDKTRDDNTHVLFPAAAEILVERGVAKFDALVAQGTHGPMSAVDKLTKIGHPKKFVGTVFDHKWDDPNELVTIGELSRDEVREITGGLLDESIPLSINRQLAPGVYDVVLIFGATVPHEVAGFAGSAKYFFPGVAGPELTHKTHWLAALATIEKIIGRIETPTRHMIEAAADHIAAEIISFTSVISRDDSDRLRTYALFAGDHRLALRKAAEVSRKVHVRYTGRRYRRVVAILDEHYEDLWVGGKASYRLGGVIEPDGELIIYAPRLTCISETHGAAIESFGGYTPLENVKELVAASGELQANLCVAAHLAHVSFAGRQDLDGKFVPRYRITLASQVDEETCRRVNLGYLDPASFSRDDYSSDTGTLIVERAGRDLYLVE
;
A
#
# COMPACT_ATOMS: atom_id res chain seq x y z
N MET A 1 -8.48 34.11 22.11
CA MET A 1 -9.65 33.37 22.65
C MET A 1 -9.94 32.26 21.67
N ARG A 2 -9.50 31.03 21.97
CA ARG A 2 -9.76 29.83 21.17
C ARG A 2 -11.12 29.30 21.61
N ASN A 3 -12.14 29.45 20.78
CA ASN A 3 -13.46 28.88 21.03
C ASN A 3 -13.50 27.45 20.50
N GLY A 4 -13.60 26.49 21.43
CA GLY A 4 -14.43 25.30 21.28
C GLY A 4 -13.90 24.14 20.43
N ASN A 5 -12.85 23.44 20.90
CA ASN A 5 -12.67 22.02 20.54
C ASN A 5 -13.77 21.19 21.23
N HIS A 6 -14.88 20.97 20.53
CA HIS A 6 -15.65 19.74 20.68
C HIS A 6 -15.26 18.81 19.54
N GLU A 7 -14.04 18.28 19.59
CA GLU A 7 -13.64 17.13 18.78
C GLU A 7 -14.41 15.92 19.29
N SER A 8 -15.51 15.58 18.62
CA SER A 8 -16.08 14.26 18.77
C SER A 8 -15.12 13.26 18.10
N ASN A 9 -14.26 12.64 18.91
CA ASN A 9 -13.48 11.43 18.59
C ASN A 9 -14.38 10.21 18.29
N LEU A 10 -15.53 10.44 17.66
CA LEU A 10 -16.53 9.43 17.42
C LEU A 10 -16.15 8.66 16.15
N ILE A 11 -15.76 7.40 16.33
CA ILE A 11 -15.67 6.44 15.24
C ILE A 11 -16.97 5.66 15.21
N LEU A 12 -17.64 5.70 14.06
CA LEU A 12 -18.83 4.91 13.75
C LEU A 12 -18.45 3.60 13.05
N GLY A 13 -19.39 2.66 13.04
CA GLY A 13 -19.22 1.35 12.45
C GLY A 13 -18.57 0.33 13.38
N ASP A 14 -18.45 -0.89 12.89
CA ASP A 14 -18.02 -2.06 13.67
C ASP A 14 -17.27 -3.07 12.78
N GLY A 15 -16.67 -4.08 13.39
CA GLY A 15 -16.08 -5.19 12.69
C GLY A 15 -15.39 -6.23 13.56
N SER A 16 -15.36 -7.46 13.07
CA SER A 16 -14.68 -8.60 13.70
C SER A 16 -14.15 -9.56 12.62
N PRO A 17 -13.20 -10.45 12.94
CA PRO A 17 -12.75 -11.46 11.98
C PRO A 17 -13.84 -12.49 11.61
N GLU A 18 -14.95 -12.55 12.36
CA GLU A 18 -16.11 -13.38 12.08
C GLU A 18 -17.23 -12.62 11.33
N ALA A 19 -17.13 -11.31 11.16
CA ALA A 19 -18.18 -10.49 10.54
C ALA A 19 -18.25 -10.68 9.01
N ASP A 20 -19.41 -10.37 8.43
CA ASP A 20 -19.65 -10.28 6.99
C ASP A 20 -20.69 -9.18 6.75
N LEU A 21 -20.23 -7.93 6.79
CA LEU A 21 -21.08 -6.75 6.69
C LEU A 21 -21.75 -6.67 5.31
N THR A 22 -23.06 -6.49 5.34
CA THR A 22 -23.91 -6.33 4.16
C THR A 22 -23.85 -4.92 3.59
N ASP A 23 -24.20 -4.77 2.31
CA ASP A 23 -24.29 -3.46 1.65
C ASP A 23 -25.21 -2.47 2.40
N ASP A 24 -26.29 -2.96 3.02
CA ASP A 24 -27.22 -2.12 3.78
C ASP A 24 -26.58 -1.60 5.08
N GLU A 25 -25.80 -2.42 5.77
CA GLU A 25 -25.03 -1.99 6.95
C GLU A 25 -23.97 -0.95 6.56
N LEU A 26 -23.25 -1.17 5.45
CA LEU A 26 -22.28 -0.21 4.93
C LEU A 26 -22.94 1.14 4.59
N ARG A 27 -24.09 1.11 3.90
CA ARG A 27 -24.88 2.32 3.57
C ARG A 27 -25.37 3.06 4.81
N SER A 28 -25.77 2.33 5.85
CA SER A 28 -26.21 2.89 7.12
C SER A 28 -25.07 3.68 7.81
N ILE A 29 -23.87 3.09 7.86
CA ILE A 29 -22.66 3.75 8.40
C ILE A 29 -22.33 5.01 7.59
N VAL A 30 -22.40 4.96 6.25
CA VAL A 30 -22.20 6.15 5.39
C VAL A 30 -23.23 7.23 5.69
N ARG A 31 -24.51 6.87 5.82
CA ARG A 31 -25.60 7.81 6.13
C ARG A 31 -25.41 8.49 7.47
N GLU A 32 -25.06 7.74 8.51
CA GLU A 32 -24.84 8.31 9.84
C GLU A 32 -23.61 9.22 9.85
N THR A 33 -22.50 8.79 9.24
CA THR A 33 -21.24 9.56 9.18
C THR A 33 -21.42 10.88 8.44
N LEU A 34 -22.13 10.87 7.29
CA LEU A 34 -22.31 12.06 6.46
C LEU A 34 -23.53 12.90 6.86
N SER A 35 -24.24 12.52 7.93
CA SER A 35 -25.48 13.19 8.38
C SER A 35 -25.29 14.66 8.75
N ASN A 36 -24.07 15.05 9.13
CA ASN A 36 -23.73 16.39 9.58
C ASN A 36 -22.92 17.21 8.57
N ILE A 37 -22.69 16.69 7.35
CA ILE A 37 -22.00 17.47 6.31
C ILE A 37 -22.78 18.76 6.02
N PRO A 38 -22.14 19.94 6.10
CA PRO A 38 -22.82 21.21 5.83
C PRO A 38 -23.32 21.30 4.38
N SER A 39 -24.48 21.94 4.20
CA SER A 39 -24.94 22.31 2.87
C SER A 39 -23.98 23.34 2.26
N GLY A 40 -23.77 23.26 0.95
CA GLY A 40 -22.84 24.14 0.23
C GLY A 40 -21.36 23.74 0.34
N SER A 41 -21.00 22.71 1.12
CA SER A 41 -19.62 22.18 1.16
C SER A 41 -19.19 21.67 -0.20
N ARG A 42 -17.88 21.77 -0.49
CA ARG A 42 -17.23 21.10 -1.61
C ARG A 42 -16.51 19.87 -1.09
N VAL A 43 -16.87 18.71 -1.62
CA VAL A 43 -16.39 17.41 -1.13
C VAL A 43 -15.56 16.70 -2.20
N LEU A 44 -14.40 16.16 -1.82
CA LEU A 44 -13.56 15.32 -2.67
C LEU A 44 -13.43 13.92 -2.05
N ALA A 45 -13.73 12.86 -2.81
CA ALA A 45 -13.44 11.50 -2.39
C ALA A 45 -12.07 11.05 -2.95
N LEU A 46 -11.16 10.65 -2.07
CA LEU A 46 -10.01 9.85 -2.44
C LEU A 46 -10.44 8.39 -2.54
N ILE A 47 -10.21 7.80 -3.71
CA ILE A 47 -10.57 6.41 -4.02
C ILE A 47 -9.33 5.62 -4.45
N PRO A 48 -9.26 4.32 -4.13
CA PRO A 48 -8.19 3.47 -4.63
C PRO A 48 -8.31 3.26 -6.14
N ASP A 49 -7.20 2.88 -6.76
CA ASP A 49 -7.19 2.47 -8.16
C ASP A 49 -7.78 1.06 -8.37
N LYS A 50 -7.89 0.64 -9.63
CA LYS A 50 -8.45 -0.67 -10.00
C LYS A 50 -7.67 -1.89 -9.47
N THR A 51 -6.45 -1.71 -8.96
CA THR A 51 -5.61 -2.82 -8.46
C THR A 51 -5.97 -3.26 -7.05
N ARG A 52 -6.90 -2.55 -6.39
CA ARG A 52 -7.31 -2.82 -5.02
C ARG A 52 -8.68 -3.46 -4.98
N ASP A 53 -8.80 -4.53 -4.21
CA ASP A 53 -10.07 -4.94 -3.65
C ASP A 53 -10.48 -3.87 -2.61
N ASP A 54 -11.76 -3.46 -2.63
CA ASP A 54 -12.40 -2.52 -1.70
C ASP A 54 -13.92 -2.47 -1.93
N ASN A 55 -14.59 -1.65 -1.11
CA ASN A 55 -16.04 -1.45 -1.14
C ASN A 55 -16.44 -0.12 -1.79
N THR A 56 -15.57 0.52 -2.58
CA THR A 56 -15.84 1.84 -3.18
C THR A 56 -17.12 1.81 -4.03
N HIS A 57 -17.37 0.70 -4.73
CA HIS A 57 -18.56 0.48 -5.55
C HIS A 57 -19.88 0.49 -4.75
N VAL A 58 -19.83 0.31 -3.43
CA VAL A 58 -21.00 0.41 -2.51
C VAL A 58 -20.99 1.75 -1.76
N LEU A 59 -19.82 2.15 -1.23
CA LEU A 59 -19.68 3.34 -0.39
C LEU A 59 -19.85 4.63 -1.19
N PHE A 60 -19.30 4.68 -2.40
CA PHE A 60 -19.33 5.89 -3.23
C PHE A 60 -20.75 6.24 -3.69
N PRO A 61 -21.57 5.31 -4.24
CA PRO A 61 -22.96 5.63 -4.58
C PRO A 61 -23.79 6.06 -3.38
N ALA A 62 -23.61 5.40 -2.23
CA ALA A 62 -24.28 5.79 -1.00
C ALA A 62 -23.93 7.23 -0.60
N ALA A 63 -22.63 7.56 -0.58
CA ALA A 63 -22.16 8.91 -0.30
C ALA A 63 -22.70 9.93 -1.32
N ALA A 64 -22.68 9.62 -2.61
CA ALA A 64 -23.22 10.50 -3.65
C ALA A 64 -24.71 10.84 -3.42
N GLU A 65 -25.53 9.85 -3.07
CA GLU A 65 -26.95 10.07 -2.76
C GLU A 65 -27.15 10.97 -1.55
N ILE A 66 -26.43 10.70 -0.46
CA ILE A 66 -26.54 11.47 0.78
C ILE A 66 -26.03 12.90 0.59
N LEU A 67 -24.89 13.09 -0.08
CA LEU A 67 -24.31 14.42 -0.29
C LEU A 67 -25.22 15.29 -1.19
N VAL A 68 -25.89 14.69 -2.18
CA VAL A 68 -26.93 15.38 -2.95
C VAL A 68 -28.11 15.78 -2.06
N GLU A 69 -28.59 14.89 -1.18
CA GLU A 69 -29.66 15.20 -0.20
C GLU A 69 -29.24 16.32 0.78
N ARG A 70 -27.96 16.39 1.14
CA ARG A 70 -27.37 17.46 1.96
C ARG A 70 -27.18 18.77 1.21
N GLY A 71 -27.33 18.78 -0.11
CA GLY A 71 -27.15 19.96 -0.95
C GLY A 71 -25.71 20.48 -0.91
N VAL A 72 -24.71 19.58 -1.03
CA VAL A 72 -23.32 20.00 -1.23
C VAL A 72 -23.16 20.77 -2.54
N ALA A 73 -22.25 21.74 -2.58
CA ALA A 73 -22.01 22.52 -3.80
C ALA A 73 -21.26 21.71 -4.87
N LYS A 74 -20.44 20.74 -4.43
CA LYS A 74 -19.60 19.93 -5.30
C LYS A 74 -19.30 18.57 -4.67
N PHE A 75 -19.29 17.52 -5.46
CA PHE A 75 -18.75 16.22 -5.07
C PHE A 75 -17.98 15.62 -6.24
N ASP A 76 -16.67 15.46 -6.08
CA ASP A 76 -15.76 14.88 -7.07
C ASP A 76 -14.97 13.71 -6.47
N ALA A 77 -14.22 13.00 -7.30
CA ALA A 77 -13.32 11.94 -6.88
C ALA A 77 -11.91 12.13 -7.44
N LEU A 78 -10.90 11.70 -6.70
CA LEU A 78 -9.50 11.63 -7.13
C LEU A 78 -8.97 10.22 -6.86
N VAL A 79 -8.46 9.57 -7.90
CA VAL A 79 -7.87 8.24 -7.78
C VAL A 79 -6.48 8.34 -7.14
N ALA A 80 -6.28 7.64 -6.04
CA ALA A 80 -5.02 7.55 -5.30
C ALA A 80 -4.08 6.51 -5.93
N GLN A 81 -3.58 6.82 -7.13
CA GLN A 81 -2.72 5.94 -7.93
C GLN A 81 -1.31 5.74 -7.35
N GLY A 82 -0.80 6.68 -6.56
CA GLY A 82 0.64 6.78 -6.32
C GLY A 82 1.38 6.87 -7.66
N THR A 83 2.31 5.94 -7.90
CA THR A 83 3.10 5.91 -9.15
C THR A 83 2.47 5.09 -10.29
N HIS A 84 1.26 4.55 -10.10
CA HIS A 84 0.60 3.69 -11.09
C HIS A 84 0.01 4.49 -12.27
N GLY A 85 -0.15 3.81 -13.41
CA GLY A 85 -0.77 4.38 -14.61
C GLY A 85 -2.25 4.78 -14.43
N PRO A 86 -2.77 5.65 -15.31
CA PRO A 86 -4.15 6.17 -15.23
C PRO A 86 -5.20 5.09 -15.46
N MET A 87 -6.40 5.31 -14.90
CA MET A 87 -7.54 4.43 -15.13
C MET A 87 -8.34 4.83 -16.36
N SER A 88 -8.83 3.85 -17.12
CA SER A 88 -9.77 4.13 -18.21
C SER A 88 -11.09 4.68 -17.67
N ALA A 89 -11.86 5.38 -18.50
CA ALA A 89 -13.18 5.91 -18.10
C ALA A 89 -14.14 4.79 -17.64
N VAL A 90 -14.06 3.62 -18.26
CA VAL A 90 -14.84 2.43 -17.86
C VAL A 90 -14.40 1.93 -16.50
N ASP A 91 -13.08 1.76 -16.29
CA ASP A 91 -12.53 1.32 -15.00
C ASP A 91 -12.95 2.27 -13.86
N LYS A 92 -12.92 3.58 -14.10
CA LYS A 92 -13.36 4.59 -13.14
C LYS A 92 -14.84 4.45 -12.79
N LEU A 93 -15.70 4.34 -13.79
CA LEU A 93 -17.15 4.18 -13.59
C LEU A 93 -17.50 2.90 -12.85
N THR A 94 -16.82 1.80 -13.18
CA THR A 94 -16.97 0.52 -12.48
C THR A 94 -16.49 0.62 -11.04
N LYS A 95 -15.34 1.25 -10.79
CA LYS A 95 -14.77 1.42 -9.44
C LYS A 95 -15.71 2.17 -8.49
N ILE A 96 -16.37 3.21 -8.98
CA ILE A 96 -17.32 4.01 -8.17
C ILE A 96 -18.73 3.44 -8.14
N GLY A 97 -18.99 2.30 -8.80
CA GLY A 97 -20.28 1.59 -8.73
C GLY A 97 -21.41 2.17 -9.60
N HIS A 98 -21.09 2.85 -10.71
CA HIS A 98 -22.08 3.45 -11.63
C HIS A 98 -23.19 4.30 -10.95
N PRO A 99 -22.83 5.29 -10.10
CA PRO A 99 -23.77 6.06 -9.31
C PRO A 99 -24.66 6.96 -10.18
N LYS A 100 -25.98 6.76 -10.13
CA LYS A 100 -26.95 7.50 -10.97
C LYS A 100 -27.02 9.01 -10.71
N LYS A 101 -26.76 9.43 -9.46
CA LYS A 101 -26.85 10.84 -9.04
C LYS A 101 -25.50 11.58 -9.07
N PHE A 102 -24.42 10.90 -9.42
CA PHE A 102 -23.10 11.53 -9.47
C PHE A 102 -22.92 12.29 -10.78
N VAL A 103 -22.69 13.59 -10.67
CA VAL A 103 -22.41 14.49 -11.80
C VAL A 103 -21.02 15.13 -11.71
N GLY A 104 -20.19 14.66 -10.77
CA GLY A 104 -18.83 15.12 -10.56
C GLY A 104 -17.82 14.53 -11.55
N THR A 105 -16.57 14.91 -11.36
CA THR A 105 -15.42 14.43 -12.11
C THR A 105 -14.63 13.39 -11.31
N VAL A 106 -14.11 12.37 -12.00
CA VAL A 106 -13.14 11.41 -11.42
C VAL A 106 -11.76 11.70 -12.02
N PHE A 107 -10.95 12.42 -11.26
CA PHE A 107 -9.59 12.82 -11.63
C PHE A 107 -8.61 11.65 -11.49
N ASP A 108 -7.65 11.56 -12.40
CA ASP A 108 -6.43 10.78 -12.19
C ASP A 108 -5.40 11.65 -11.46
N HIS A 109 -4.53 11.01 -10.70
CA HIS A 109 -3.33 11.63 -10.16
C HIS A 109 -2.17 11.46 -11.15
N LYS A 110 -1.40 12.54 -11.32
CA LYS A 110 -0.17 12.58 -12.12
C LYS A 110 0.97 13.01 -11.20
N TRP A 111 1.67 12.03 -10.63
CA TRP A 111 2.73 12.26 -9.64
C TRP A 111 3.97 12.92 -10.26
N ASP A 112 4.15 12.77 -11.58
CA ASP A 112 5.32 13.17 -12.35
C ASP A 112 5.12 14.48 -13.14
N ASP A 113 3.95 15.11 -13.05
CA ASP A 113 3.68 16.41 -13.67
C ASP A 113 3.65 17.52 -12.60
N PRO A 114 4.70 18.35 -12.47
CA PRO A 114 4.76 19.43 -11.49
C PRO A 114 3.62 20.44 -11.63
N ASN A 115 2.99 20.57 -12.81
CA ASN A 115 1.85 21.49 -13.01
C ASN A 115 0.55 20.97 -12.39
N GLU A 116 0.50 19.68 -12.05
CA GLU A 116 -0.64 19.00 -11.43
C GLU A 116 -0.46 18.89 -9.90
N LEU A 117 0.67 19.40 -9.38
CA LEU A 117 1.02 19.40 -7.97
C LEU A 117 1.03 20.81 -7.36
N VAL A 118 0.92 20.84 -6.03
CA VAL A 118 1.07 22.03 -5.19
C VAL A 118 1.79 21.65 -3.91
N THR A 119 2.67 22.52 -3.41
CA THR A 119 3.29 22.36 -2.11
C THR A 119 2.38 22.94 -1.03
N ILE A 120 1.96 22.11 -0.07
CA ILE A 120 1.06 22.50 1.03
C ILE A 120 1.79 22.74 2.35
N GLY A 121 3.09 22.46 2.41
CA GLY A 121 3.91 22.62 3.60
C GLY A 121 5.26 21.93 3.44
N GLU A 122 5.92 21.73 4.58
CA GLU A 122 7.19 21.04 4.70
C GLU A 122 7.23 20.37 6.09
N LEU A 123 7.78 19.15 6.16
CA LEU A 123 8.23 18.58 7.42
C LEU A 123 9.65 19.08 7.67
N SER A 124 9.87 19.78 8.79
CA SER A 124 11.18 20.33 9.11
C SER A 124 12.19 19.21 9.39
N ARG A 125 13.48 19.54 9.27
CA ARG A 125 14.58 18.60 9.54
C ARG A 125 14.50 17.99 10.95
N ASP A 126 14.17 18.80 11.96
CA ASP A 126 14.09 18.36 13.35
C ASP A 126 12.91 17.40 13.56
N GLU A 127 11.74 17.71 12.98
CA GLU A 127 10.56 16.82 13.00
C GLU A 127 10.86 15.48 12.32
N VAL A 128 11.48 15.52 11.13
CA VAL A 128 11.87 14.29 10.39
C VAL A 128 12.87 13.48 11.21
N ARG A 129 13.87 14.11 11.81
CA ARG A 129 14.87 13.41 12.63
C ARG A 129 14.23 12.75 13.86
N GLU A 130 13.30 13.44 14.52
CA GLU A 130 12.57 12.92 15.68
C GLU A 130 11.69 11.73 15.29
N ILE A 131 10.80 11.91 14.30
CA ILE A 131 9.86 10.88 13.81
C ILE A 131 10.59 9.62 13.35
N THR A 132 11.74 9.80 12.70
CA THR A 132 12.49 8.69 12.09
C THR A 132 13.52 8.05 13.02
N GLY A 133 13.69 8.56 14.24
CA GLY A 133 14.77 8.12 15.13
C GLY A 133 16.16 8.35 14.53
N GLY A 134 16.31 9.38 13.69
CA GLY A 134 17.54 9.72 12.99
C GLY A 134 17.87 8.87 11.76
N LEU A 135 16.94 8.04 11.27
CA LEU A 135 17.13 7.33 10.00
C LEU A 135 17.14 8.28 8.80
N LEU A 136 16.44 9.41 8.90
CA LEU A 136 16.51 10.55 7.98
C LEU A 136 16.85 11.83 8.77
N ASP A 137 17.54 12.76 8.12
CA ASP A 137 18.01 14.02 8.75
C ASP A 137 18.03 15.16 7.72
N GLU A 138 16.88 15.39 7.09
CA GLU A 138 16.65 16.43 6.08
C GLU A 138 15.19 16.92 6.17
N SER A 139 14.91 18.15 5.72
CA SER A 139 13.53 18.59 5.57
C SER A 139 12.91 18.03 4.29
N ILE A 140 11.59 17.86 4.30
CA ILE A 140 10.86 17.23 3.20
C ILE A 140 9.69 18.14 2.78
N PRO A 141 9.71 18.74 1.57
CA PRO A 141 8.58 19.49 1.07
C PRO A 141 7.39 18.56 0.81
N LEU A 142 6.18 19.04 1.10
CA LEU A 142 4.94 18.29 0.96
C LEU A 142 4.21 18.70 -0.31
N SER A 143 4.56 18.07 -1.42
CA SER A 143 3.88 18.20 -2.71
C SER A 143 2.72 17.21 -2.81
N ILE A 144 1.58 17.67 -3.31
CA ILE A 144 0.36 16.86 -3.45
C ILE A 144 -0.46 17.32 -4.66
N ASN A 145 -1.38 16.49 -5.14
CA ASN A 145 -2.31 16.85 -6.21
C ASN A 145 -3.02 18.20 -5.93
N ARG A 146 -3.07 19.09 -6.94
CA ARG A 146 -3.67 20.43 -6.83
C ARG A 146 -5.14 20.45 -6.42
N GLN A 147 -5.87 19.35 -6.63
CA GLN A 147 -7.23 19.24 -6.11
C GLN A 147 -7.27 19.34 -4.58
N LEU A 148 -6.19 19.03 -3.87
CA LEU A 148 -6.07 19.17 -2.42
C LEU A 148 -5.44 20.50 -1.98
N ALA A 149 -5.29 21.47 -2.89
CA ALA A 149 -4.82 22.80 -2.51
C ALA A 149 -5.77 23.45 -1.48
N PRO A 150 -5.24 24.23 -0.52
CA PRO A 150 -6.05 24.93 0.46
C PRO A 150 -7.18 25.74 -0.19
N GLY A 151 -8.41 25.52 0.29
CA GLY A 151 -9.60 26.23 -0.17
C GLY A 151 -10.23 25.71 -1.47
N VAL A 152 -9.77 24.60 -2.06
CA VAL A 152 -10.43 23.96 -3.22
C VAL A 152 -11.62 23.10 -2.78
N TYR A 153 -11.40 22.22 -1.79
CA TYR A 153 -12.46 21.46 -1.12
C TYR A 153 -12.45 21.74 0.38
N ASP A 154 -13.62 21.61 0.99
CA ASP A 154 -13.82 21.85 2.42
C ASP A 154 -13.72 20.53 3.21
N VAL A 155 -14.14 19.42 2.58
CA VAL A 155 -14.11 18.07 3.16
C VAL A 155 -13.48 17.09 2.17
N VAL A 156 -12.62 16.21 2.66
CA VAL A 156 -12.06 15.08 1.93
C VAL A 156 -12.54 13.77 2.56
N LEU A 157 -13.20 12.95 1.75
CA LEU A 157 -13.57 11.59 2.13
C LEU A 157 -12.45 10.64 1.69
N ILE A 158 -12.08 9.67 2.53
CA ILE A 158 -11.20 8.57 2.13
C ILE A 158 -12.00 7.29 2.10
N PHE A 159 -12.20 6.69 0.92
CA PHE A 159 -12.69 5.32 0.82
C PHE A 159 -11.48 4.39 0.70
N GLY A 160 -11.30 3.44 1.61
CA GLY A 160 -10.13 2.57 1.52
C GLY A 160 -10.12 1.34 2.40
N ALA A 161 -9.32 0.36 2.00
CA ALA A 161 -9.14 -0.90 2.73
C ALA A 161 -7.82 -0.95 3.52
N THR A 162 -7.85 -1.68 4.63
CA THR A 162 -6.70 -1.92 5.53
C THR A 162 -6.22 -3.36 5.44
N VAL A 163 -5.01 -3.54 4.91
CA VAL A 163 -4.28 -4.81 4.80
C VAL A 163 -2.82 -4.61 5.24
N PRO A 164 -2.08 -5.64 5.68
CA PRO A 164 -0.65 -5.49 5.95
C PRO A 164 0.10 -4.94 4.73
N HIS A 165 1.05 -4.03 4.94
CA HIS A 165 1.74 -3.29 3.89
C HIS A 165 3.21 -3.08 4.24
N GLU A 166 4.10 -3.31 3.28
CA GLU A 166 5.56 -3.32 3.46
C GLU A 166 6.15 -1.94 3.80
N VAL A 167 5.57 -0.86 3.25
CA VAL A 167 6.01 0.52 3.54
C VAL A 167 5.34 1.15 4.77
N ALA A 168 4.02 1.02 4.89
CA ALA A 168 3.23 1.76 5.89
C ALA A 168 2.79 0.91 7.09
N GLY A 169 3.25 -0.34 7.13
CA GLY A 169 2.88 -1.37 8.10
C GLY A 169 1.49 -1.96 7.87
N PHE A 170 0.47 -1.10 7.83
CA PHE A 170 -0.84 -1.39 7.24
C PHE A 170 -1.16 -0.36 6.17
N ALA A 171 -1.89 -0.75 5.11
CA ALA A 171 -2.47 0.18 4.15
C ALA A 171 -3.65 0.94 4.78
N GLY A 172 -4.14 1.99 4.11
CA GLY A 172 -5.30 2.77 4.59
C GLY A 172 -4.96 4.15 5.13
N SER A 173 -6.01 4.90 5.48
CA SER A 173 -5.93 6.22 6.13
C SER A 173 -5.08 7.21 5.32
N ALA A 174 -4.21 7.98 5.95
CA ALA A 174 -3.37 9.01 5.33
C ALA A 174 -2.48 8.49 4.18
N LYS A 175 -2.36 7.17 3.99
CA LYS A 175 -1.69 6.59 2.82
C LYS A 175 -2.34 6.99 1.49
N TYR A 176 -3.64 7.30 1.49
CA TYR A 176 -4.36 7.81 0.32
C TYR A 176 -3.91 9.20 -0.09
N PHE A 177 -3.37 10.00 0.86
CA PHE A 177 -2.65 11.23 0.55
C PHE A 177 -1.20 10.93 0.16
N PHE A 178 -0.47 10.25 1.05
CA PHE A 178 0.96 10.04 0.93
C PHE A 178 1.30 8.54 1.02
N PRO A 179 1.67 7.87 -0.10
CA PRO A 179 1.99 8.43 -1.42
C PRO A 179 0.80 8.54 -2.38
N GLY A 180 -0.43 8.20 -1.98
CA GLY A 180 -1.53 7.96 -2.91
C GLY A 180 -1.82 9.07 -3.93
N VAL A 181 -1.67 10.34 -3.55
CA VAL A 181 -1.82 11.50 -4.45
C VAL A 181 -0.70 12.53 -4.26
N ALA A 182 0.45 12.07 -3.78
CA ALA A 182 1.61 12.89 -3.44
C ALA A 182 2.57 13.04 -4.61
N GLY A 183 3.36 14.11 -4.59
CA GLY A 183 4.52 14.20 -5.48
C GLY A 183 5.65 13.24 -5.08
N PRO A 184 6.75 13.25 -5.85
CA PRO A 184 7.84 12.29 -5.71
C PRO A 184 8.61 12.43 -4.40
N GLU A 185 8.71 13.63 -3.81
CA GLU A 185 9.60 13.92 -2.69
C GLU A 185 9.27 13.06 -1.45
N LEU A 186 8.07 13.21 -0.88
CA LEU A 186 7.68 12.40 0.27
C LEU A 186 7.47 10.92 -0.12
N THR A 187 7.04 10.64 -1.35
CA THR A 187 6.89 9.27 -1.86
C THR A 187 8.21 8.52 -1.82
N HIS A 188 9.28 9.10 -2.35
CA HIS A 188 10.61 8.51 -2.33
C HIS A 188 11.14 8.35 -0.90
N LYS A 189 10.97 9.37 -0.05
CA LYS A 189 11.46 9.34 1.35
C LYS A 189 10.73 8.31 2.22
N THR A 190 9.41 8.17 2.08
CA THR A 190 8.63 7.16 2.83
C THR A 190 9.02 5.74 2.46
N HIS A 191 9.21 5.43 1.18
CA HIS A 191 9.69 4.11 0.74
C HIS A 191 11.11 3.85 1.26
N TRP A 192 12.02 4.82 1.15
CA TRP A 192 13.38 4.66 1.66
C TRP A 192 13.43 4.48 3.17
N LEU A 193 12.64 5.26 3.92
CA LEU A 193 12.54 5.13 5.36
C LEU A 193 12.05 3.73 5.77
N ALA A 194 11.06 3.17 5.07
CA ALA A 194 10.59 1.82 5.33
C ALA A 194 11.68 0.77 5.07
N ALA A 195 12.49 0.94 4.02
CA ALA A 195 13.64 0.08 3.76
C ALA A 195 14.69 0.20 4.87
N LEU A 196 15.06 1.42 5.26
CA LEU A 196 16.01 1.70 6.35
C LEU A 196 15.56 1.14 7.70
N ALA A 197 14.25 1.22 7.99
CA ALA A 197 13.66 0.67 9.20
C ALA A 197 13.57 -0.87 9.17
N THR A 198 13.78 -1.49 8.01
CA THR A 198 13.64 -2.92 7.70
C THR A 198 12.20 -3.43 7.69
N ILE A 199 11.88 -4.26 6.68
CA ILE A 199 10.52 -4.76 6.47
C ILE A 199 9.97 -5.54 7.67
N GLU A 200 10.81 -6.33 8.35
CA GLU A 200 10.45 -7.09 9.55
C GLU A 200 10.00 -6.21 10.73
N LYS A 201 10.42 -4.93 10.75
CA LYS A 201 9.99 -3.95 11.76
C LYS A 201 8.83 -3.07 11.30
N ILE A 202 8.40 -3.18 10.05
CA ILE A 202 7.33 -2.37 9.47
C ILE A 202 6.07 -3.21 9.22
N ILE A 203 6.16 -4.25 8.39
CA ILE A 203 4.98 -4.93 7.85
C ILE A 203 4.11 -5.53 8.97
N GLY A 204 2.81 -5.25 8.94
CA GLY A 204 1.86 -5.72 9.95
C GLY A 204 1.94 -4.99 11.31
N ARG A 205 2.66 -3.87 11.41
CA ARG A 205 2.73 -3.01 12.60
C ARG A 205 2.16 -1.63 12.31
N ILE A 206 1.38 -1.09 13.23
CA ILE A 206 0.75 0.23 13.04
C ILE A 206 1.77 1.33 13.32
N GLU A 207 2.30 1.34 14.54
CA GLU A 207 3.22 2.38 15.01
C GLU A 207 4.61 2.12 14.44
N THR A 208 4.91 2.82 13.36
CA THR A 208 6.17 2.73 12.61
C THR A 208 6.65 4.13 12.24
N PRO A 209 7.97 4.35 12.09
CA PRO A 209 8.50 5.64 11.66
C PRO A 209 7.84 6.15 10.37
N THR A 210 7.63 5.25 9.40
CA THR A 210 6.97 5.59 8.14
C THR A 210 5.51 5.98 8.32
N ARG A 211 4.76 5.28 9.17
CA ARG A 211 3.38 5.64 9.49
C ARG A 211 3.30 7.02 10.14
N HIS A 212 4.17 7.29 11.12
CA HIS A 212 4.23 8.59 11.79
C HIS A 212 4.56 9.72 10.83
N MET A 213 5.50 9.51 9.90
CA MET A 213 5.83 10.50 8.87
C MET A 213 4.66 10.75 7.90
N ILE A 214 3.93 9.70 7.49
CA ILE A 214 2.72 9.81 6.66
C ILE A 214 1.60 10.56 7.39
N GLU A 215 1.38 10.28 8.68
CA GLU A 215 0.36 10.95 9.49
C GLU A 215 0.73 12.42 9.76
N ALA A 216 2.00 12.72 10.03
CA ALA A 216 2.49 14.09 10.20
C ALA A 216 2.31 14.91 8.90
N ALA A 217 2.62 14.33 7.74
CA ALA A 217 2.36 15.00 6.46
C ALA A 217 0.86 15.28 6.23
N ALA A 218 -0.03 14.40 6.70
CA ALA A 218 -1.48 14.59 6.58
C ALA A 218 -2.01 15.72 7.47
N ASP A 219 -1.30 16.14 8.52
CA ASP A 219 -1.68 17.30 9.34
C ASP A 219 -1.61 18.63 8.58
N HIS A 220 -0.96 18.65 7.41
CA HIS A 220 -0.93 19.82 6.52
C HIS A 220 -2.12 19.90 5.55
N ILE A 221 -3.00 18.89 5.53
CA ILE A 221 -4.21 18.92 4.70
C ILE A 221 -5.20 19.91 5.33
N ALA A 222 -5.52 20.98 4.61
CA ALA A 222 -6.38 22.05 5.10
C ALA A 222 -7.87 21.66 5.21
N ALA A 223 -8.31 20.70 4.41
CA ALA A 223 -9.70 20.23 4.40
C ALA A 223 -9.96 19.28 5.59
N GLU A 224 -11.20 19.23 6.06
CA GLU A 224 -11.62 18.24 7.05
C GLU A 224 -11.51 16.83 6.45
N ILE A 225 -10.89 15.88 7.17
CA ILE A 225 -10.71 14.51 6.70
C ILE A 225 -11.72 13.59 7.39
N ILE A 226 -12.53 12.90 6.58
CA ILE A 226 -13.41 11.82 7.05
C ILE A 226 -13.02 10.54 6.34
N SER A 227 -12.61 9.53 7.09
CA SER A 227 -12.23 8.24 6.52
C SER A 227 -13.33 7.20 6.67
N PHE A 228 -13.48 6.37 5.66
CA PHE A 228 -14.23 5.11 5.67
C PHE A 228 -13.23 3.98 5.42
N THR A 229 -12.81 3.35 6.50
CA THR A 229 -11.74 2.36 6.51
C THR A 229 -12.31 0.96 6.63
N SER A 230 -12.25 0.18 5.54
CA SER A 230 -12.73 -1.19 5.50
C SER A 230 -11.64 -2.22 5.81
N VAL A 231 -12.07 -3.41 6.24
CA VAL A 231 -11.25 -4.63 6.27
C VAL A 231 -11.99 -5.67 5.45
N ILE A 232 -11.33 -6.19 4.42
CA ILE A 232 -11.96 -7.03 3.40
C ILE A 232 -11.00 -8.11 2.92
N SER A 233 -11.53 -9.28 2.57
CA SER A 233 -10.77 -10.33 1.89
C SER A 233 -11.68 -11.11 0.95
N ARG A 234 -11.09 -11.79 -0.02
CA ARG A 234 -11.81 -12.76 -0.86
C ARG A 234 -11.79 -14.12 -0.19
N ASP A 235 -12.94 -14.80 -0.19
CA ASP A 235 -13.04 -16.19 0.25
C ASP A 235 -12.65 -17.17 -0.88
N ASP A 236 -12.73 -18.47 -0.61
CA ASP A 236 -12.37 -19.53 -1.57
C ASP A 236 -13.29 -19.56 -2.80
N SER A 237 -14.49 -18.97 -2.72
CA SER A 237 -15.41 -18.78 -3.86
C SER A 237 -15.13 -17.49 -4.64
N ASP A 238 -14.04 -16.80 -4.31
CA ASP A 238 -13.65 -15.48 -4.82
C ASP A 238 -14.63 -14.35 -4.49
N ARG A 239 -15.59 -14.59 -3.58
CA ARG A 239 -16.52 -13.57 -3.11
C ARG A 239 -15.80 -12.60 -2.17
N LEU A 240 -15.99 -11.31 -2.39
CA LEU A 240 -15.48 -10.28 -1.51
C LEU A 240 -16.32 -10.25 -0.22
N ARG A 241 -15.65 -10.44 0.93
CA ARG A 241 -16.24 -10.37 2.27
C ARG A 241 -15.75 -9.13 3.00
N THR A 242 -16.66 -8.45 3.69
CA THR A 242 -16.34 -7.27 4.51
C THR A 242 -16.38 -7.61 5.99
N TYR A 243 -15.21 -7.58 6.63
CA TYR A 243 -15.04 -7.89 8.05
C TYR A 243 -15.23 -6.67 8.96
N ALA A 244 -15.00 -5.47 8.43
CA ALA A 244 -15.16 -4.23 9.17
C ALA A 244 -15.38 -3.04 8.26
N LEU A 245 -16.08 -2.03 8.78
CA LEU A 245 -16.06 -0.66 8.27
C LEU A 245 -16.04 0.29 9.46
N PHE A 246 -14.98 1.08 9.60
CA PHE A 246 -14.87 2.15 10.59
C PHE A 246 -14.88 3.50 9.90
N ALA A 247 -15.71 4.42 10.38
CA ALA A 247 -15.89 5.74 9.77
C ALA A 247 -15.67 6.89 10.76
N GLY A 248 -14.99 7.95 10.32
CA GLY A 248 -14.68 9.14 11.13
C GLY A 248 -13.22 9.56 11.02
N ASP A 249 -12.59 9.87 12.16
CA ASP A 249 -11.17 10.23 12.23
C ASP A 249 -10.27 9.16 11.58
N HIS A 250 -9.38 9.60 10.68
CA HIS A 250 -8.59 8.68 9.87
C HIS A 250 -7.54 7.91 10.67
N ARG A 251 -7.04 8.45 11.79
CA ARG A 251 -6.02 7.82 12.65
C ARG A 251 -6.64 6.73 13.51
N LEU A 252 -7.78 7.02 14.13
CA LEU A 252 -8.52 6.09 14.98
C LEU A 252 -9.18 4.97 14.15
N ALA A 253 -9.77 5.31 12.99
CA ALA A 253 -10.35 4.32 12.08
C ALA A 253 -9.30 3.30 11.60
N LEU A 254 -8.09 3.76 11.26
CA LEU A 254 -6.99 2.87 10.90
C LEU A 254 -6.61 1.91 12.02
N ARG A 255 -6.46 2.42 13.24
CA ARG A 255 -6.02 1.61 14.39
C ARG A 255 -7.02 0.49 14.68
N LYS A 256 -8.33 0.81 14.70
CA LYS A 256 -9.39 -0.20 14.83
C LYS A 256 -9.40 -1.19 13.65
N ALA A 257 -9.29 -0.71 12.42
CA ALA A 257 -9.25 -1.57 11.25
C ALA A 257 -8.03 -2.51 11.25
N ALA A 258 -6.86 -2.03 11.69
CA ALA A 258 -5.65 -2.81 11.76
C ALA A 258 -5.72 -3.94 12.81
N GLU A 259 -6.46 -3.76 13.91
CA GLU A 259 -6.73 -4.83 14.88
C GLU A 259 -7.53 -5.99 14.26
N VAL A 260 -8.58 -5.67 13.47
CA VAL A 260 -9.36 -6.68 12.75
C VAL A 260 -8.53 -7.28 11.61
N SER A 261 -7.86 -6.42 10.82
CA SER A 261 -7.01 -6.81 9.69
C SER A 261 -5.89 -7.76 10.10
N ARG A 262 -5.30 -7.59 11.29
CA ARG A 262 -4.30 -8.53 11.82
C ARG A 262 -4.86 -9.95 11.97
N LYS A 263 -6.11 -10.09 12.43
CA LYS A 263 -6.75 -11.40 12.60
C LYS A 263 -7.21 -12.01 11.27
N VAL A 264 -7.55 -11.17 10.30
CA VAL A 264 -8.05 -11.60 8.99
C VAL A 264 -6.91 -11.93 8.02
N HIS A 265 -5.84 -11.12 7.99
CA HIS A 265 -4.81 -11.13 6.93
C HIS A 265 -3.43 -11.60 7.37
N VAL A 266 -3.26 -12.02 8.64
CA VAL A 266 -2.00 -12.57 9.12
C VAL A 266 -2.17 -14.06 9.41
N ARG A 267 -1.21 -14.85 8.94
CA ARG A 267 -1.11 -16.29 9.16
C ARG A 267 0.13 -16.55 10.00
N TYR A 268 -0.04 -17.28 11.10
CA TYR A 268 1.05 -17.69 11.97
C TYR A 268 1.40 -19.14 11.70
N THR A 269 2.66 -19.40 11.36
CA THR A 269 3.12 -20.72 10.93
C THR A 269 3.74 -21.55 12.05
N GLY A 270 4.04 -20.97 13.21
CA GLY A 270 4.73 -21.62 14.33
C GLY A 270 6.21 -21.95 14.09
N ARG A 271 6.69 -21.86 12.84
CA ARG A 271 8.08 -22.16 12.44
C ARG A 271 8.46 -21.51 11.12
N ARG A 272 9.76 -21.49 10.84
CA ARG A 272 10.31 -21.18 9.52
C ARG A 272 10.42 -22.44 8.65
N TYR A 273 10.57 -22.23 7.35
CA TYR A 273 10.68 -23.26 6.32
C TYR A 273 11.96 -23.06 5.50
N ARG A 274 12.60 -24.16 5.12
CA ARG A 274 13.73 -24.16 4.19
C ARG A 274 13.32 -23.68 2.81
N ARG A 275 12.08 -23.96 2.40
CA ARG A 275 11.51 -23.51 1.13
C ARG A 275 10.10 -22.98 1.30
N VAL A 276 9.80 -21.89 0.60
CA VAL A 276 8.43 -21.42 0.39
C VAL A 276 8.15 -21.38 -1.10
N VAL A 277 7.06 -22.01 -1.53
CA VAL A 277 6.54 -21.94 -2.90
C VAL A 277 5.34 -21.00 -2.88
N ALA A 278 5.52 -19.82 -3.45
CA ALA A 278 4.51 -18.79 -3.59
C ALA A 278 3.84 -18.90 -4.96
N ILE A 279 2.62 -19.42 -5.00
CA ILE A 279 1.78 -19.40 -6.20
C ILE A 279 1.15 -18.01 -6.26
N LEU A 280 1.75 -17.12 -7.05
CA LEU A 280 1.41 -15.71 -7.08
C LEU A 280 -0.01 -15.51 -7.60
N ASP A 281 -0.79 -14.66 -6.92
CA ASP A 281 -2.15 -14.35 -7.38
C ASP A 281 -2.15 -13.69 -8.77
N GLU A 282 -3.10 -14.07 -9.62
CA GLU A 282 -3.07 -13.77 -11.07
C GLU A 282 -3.17 -12.28 -11.40
N HIS A 283 -3.60 -11.42 -10.48
CA HIS A 283 -3.69 -9.98 -10.69
C HIS A 283 -2.32 -9.26 -10.67
N TYR A 284 -1.23 -9.97 -10.32
CA TYR A 284 0.11 -9.42 -10.38
C TYR A 284 0.75 -9.70 -11.75
N GLU A 285 0.86 -8.65 -12.56
CA GLU A 285 1.35 -8.74 -13.95
C GLU A 285 2.87 -8.48 -14.08
N ASP A 286 3.48 -7.84 -13.08
CA ASP A 286 4.92 -7.57 -12.99
C ASP A 286 5.50 -7.88 -11.60
N LEU A 287 6.83 -7.89 -11.47
CA LEU A 287 7.51 -8.14 -10.20
C LEU A 287 7.54 -6.90 -9.28
N TRP A 288 7.30 -5.70 -9.81
CA TRP A 288 7.18 -4.48 -8.99
C TRP A 288 6.08 -4.64 -7.94
N VAL A 289 4.89 -5.03 -8.39
CA VAL A 289 3.77 -5.34 -7.50
C VAL A 289 3.84 -6.78 -6.97
N GLY A 290 4.29 -7.72 -7.81
CA GLY A 290 4.45 -9.15 -7.47
C GLY A 290 5.48 -9.44 -6.38
N GLY A 291 6.41 -8.51 -6.12
CA GLY A 291 7.39 -8.56 -5.03
C GLY A 291 6.76 -8.75 -3.65
N LYS A 292 5.45 -8.47 -3.52
CA LYS A 292 4.63 -8.82 -2.34
C LYS A 292 4.72 -10.29 -1.94
N ALA A 293 5.04 -11.21 -2.84
CA ALA A 293 5.38 -12.57 -2.48
C ALA A 293 6.55 -12.60 -1.47
N SER A 294 7.65 -11.88 -1.76
CA SER A 294 8.78 -11.79 -0.83
C SER A 294 8.42 -11.02 0.43
N TYR A 295 7.77 -9.86 0.28
CA TYR A 295 7.43 -8.98 1.41
C TYR A 295 6.64 -9.69 2.51
N ARG A 296 5.70 -10.55 2.09
CA ARG A 296 4.75 -11.22 2.97
C ARG A 296 5.17 -12.60 3.44
N LEU A 297 6.15 -13.23 2.78
CA LEU A 297 6.57 -14.59 3.09
C LEU A 297 8.00 -14.67 3.64
N GLY A 298 8.85 -13.67 3.40
CA GLY A 298 10.26 -13.73 3.80
C GLY A 298 10.49 -13.96 5.30
N GLY A 299 9.55 -13.53 6.15
CA GLY A 299 9.63 -13.71 7.61
C GLY A 299 9.63 -15.18 8.05
N VAL A 300 9.00 -16.05 7.25
CA VAL A 300 8.87 -17.49 7.53
C VAL A 300 9.90 -18.34 6.77
N ILE A 301 10.89 -17.73 6.12
CA ILE A 301 11.96 -18.45 5.40
C ILE A 301 13.22 -18.56 6.28
N GLU A 302 13.80 -19.74 6.35
CA GLU A 302 15.08 -19.98 7.02
C GLU A 302 16.23 -19.23 6.32
N PRO A 303 17.29 -18.83 7.05
CA PRO A 303 18.55 -18.46 6.41
C PRO A 303 19.02 -19.57 5.47
N ASP A 304 19.58 -19.20 4.33
CA ASP A 304 20.00 -20.10 3.24
C ASP A 304 18.87 -20.91 2.60
N GLY A 305 17.62 -20.58 2.92
CA GLY A 305 16.43 -21.15 2.30
C GLY A 305 16.16 -20.60 0.90
N GLU A 306 14.96 -20.89 0.39
CA GLU A 306 14.52 -20.49 -0.94
C GLU A 306 13.06 -20.04 -0.97
N LEU A 307 12.81 -18.91 -1.62
CA LEU A 307 11.49 -18.50 -2.09
C LEU A 307 11.37 -18.80 -3.58
N ILE A 308 10.46 -19.69 -3.96
CA ILE A 308 10.08 -19.90 -5.36
C ILE A 308 8.80 -19.12 -5.63
N ILE A 309 8.84 -18.17 -6.55
CA ILE A 309 7.67 -17.41 -6.99
C ILE A 309 7.18 -18.00 -8.31
N TYR A 310 6.08 -18.75 -8.26
CA TYR A 310 5.41 -19.25 -9.45
C TYR A 310 4.38 -18.24 -9.96
N ALA A 311 4.67 -17.65 -11.11
CA ALA A 311 3.91 -16.56 -11.71
C ALA A 311 3.92 -16.67 -13.25
N PRO A 312 3.24 -17.67 -13.84
CA PRO A 312 3.35 -17.98 -15.27
C PRO A 312 2.79 -16.89 -16.20
N ARG A 313 2.08 -15.89 -15.67
CA ARG A 313 1.56 -14.73 -16.42
C ARG A 313 2.42 -13.47 -16.29
N LEU A 314 3.39 -13.46 -15.38
CA LEU A 314 4.25 -12.31 -15.15
C LEU A 314 5.29 -12.24 -16.27
N THR A 315 5.34 -11.11 -16.98
CA THR A 315 6.13 -10.94 -18.22
C THR A 315 7.34 -10.04 -18.08
N CYS A 316 7.41 -9.20 -17.04
CA CYS A 316 8.51 -8.27 -16.85
C CYS A 316 8.83 -8.01 -15.37
N ILE A 317 10.00 -7.42 -15.12
CA ILE A 317 10.38 -6.94 -13.79
C ILE A 317 9.48 -5.77 -13.35
N SER A 318 9.32 -4.78 -14.23
CA SER A 318 8.41 -3.65 -14.05
C SER A 318 8.29 -2.91 -15.38
N GLU A 319 7.08 -2.51 -15.76
CA GLU A 319 6.87 -1.67 -16.95
C GLU A 319 7.50 -0.28 -16.78
N THR A 320 7.50 0.25 -15.55
CA THR A 320 7.96 1.61 -15.24
C THR A 320 9.41 1.66 -14.78
N HIS A 321 9.86 0.67 -14.02
CA HIS A 321 11.14 0.72 -13.30
C HIS A 321 12.13 -0.39 -13.68
N GLY A 322 11.77 -1.27 -14.63
CA GLY A 322 12.56 -2.47 -14.95
C GLY A 322 13.99 -2.15 -15.37
N ALA A 323 14.17 -1.18 -16.26
CA ALA A 323 15.49 -0.76 -16.73
C ALA A 323 16.39 -0.22 -15.60
N ALA A 324 15.82 0.54 -14.66
CA ALA A 324 16.56 1.05 -13.50
C ALA A 324 16.93 -0.08 -12.53
N ILE A 325 16.03 -1.03 -12.30
CA ILE A 325 16.31 -2.21 -11.45
C ILE A 325 17.47 -3.02 -12.04
N GLU A 326 17.45 -3.26 -13.35
CA GLU A 326 18.51 -3.98 -14.06
C GLU A 326 19.85 -3.23 -14.04
N SER A 327 19.86 -1.90 -14.22
CA SER A 327 21.10 -1.11 -14.27
C SER A 327 21.85 -1.07 -12.93
N PHE A 328 21.14 -1.18 -11.80
CA PHE A 328 21.73 -1.23 -10.46
C PHE A 328 22.08 -2.65 -9.98
N GLY A 329 22.00 -3.66 -10.85
CA GLY A 329 22.36 -5.06 -10.53
C GLY A 329 21.27 -5.82 -9.76
N GLY A 330 20.05 -5.27 -9.71
CA GLY A 330 18.86 -5.92 -9.16
C GLY A 330 18.83 -6.07 -7.64
N TYR A 331 18.13 -7.12 -7.21
CA TYR A 331 17.70 -7.28 -5.82
C TYR A 331 18.87 -7.69 -4.93
N THR A 332 19.12 -6.90 -3.88
CA THR A 332 20.26 -7.10 -2.97
C THR A 332 19.92 -6.59 -1.57
N PRO A 333 20.58 -7.10 -0.50
CA PRO A 333 20.33 -6.66 0.85
C PRO A 333 20.46 -5.14 1.03
N LEU A 334 19.72 -4.62 2.02
CA LEU A 334 19.70 -3.19 2.35
C LEU A 334 21.10 -2.59 2.51
N GLU A 335 22.03 -3.32 3.11
CA GLU A 335 23.40 -2.87 3.32
C GLU A 335 24.09 -2.52 1.99
N ASN A 336 23.95 -3.37 0.99
CA ASN A 336 24.50 -3.14 -0.35
C ASN A 336 23.73 -2.01 -1.07
N VAL A 337 22.40 -1.96 -0.92
CA VAL A 337 21.59 -0.87 -1.50
C VAL A 337 22.00 0.49 -0.94
N LYS A 338 22.32 0.59 0.35
CA LYS A 338 22.81 1.84 0.96
C LYS A 338 24.11 2.32 0.31
N GLU A 339 25.01 1.41 -0.03
CA GLU A 339 26.25 1.74 -0.76
C GLU A 339 25.94 2.22 -2.19
N LEU A 340 25.03 1.55 -2.89
CA LEU A 340 24.56 1.98 -4.22
C LEU A 340 23.94 3.39 -4.18
N VAL A 341 23.09 3.67 -3.20
CA VAL A 341 22.49 5.00 -3.00
C VAL A 341 23.56 6.03 -2.67
N ALA A 342 24.57 5.71 -1.87
CA ALA A 342 25.66 6.64 -1.57
C ALA A 342 26.50 6.97 -2.80
N ALA A 343 26.65 6.02 -3.73
CA ALA A 343 27.49 6.15 -4.92
C ALA A 343 26.76 6.66 -6.18
N SER A 344 25.42 6.63 -6.23
CA SER A 344 24.64 6.95 -7.43
C SER A 344 23.66 8.11 -7.20
N GLY A 345 23.91 9.24 -7.88
CA GLY A 345 22.97 10.36 -7.90
C GLY A 345 21.62 10.02 -8.54
N GLU A 346 21.60 9.09 -9.50
CA GLU A 346 20.36 8.59 -10.11
C GLU A 346 19.50 7.84 -9.10
N LEU A 347 20.11 6.97 -8.28
CA LEU A 347 19.38 6.21 -7.27
C LEU A 347 18.96 7.09 -6.08
N GLN A 348 19.75 8.12 -5.74
CA GLN A 348 19.34 9.17 -4.78
C GLN A 348 18.11 9.94 -5.25
N ALA A 349 17.99 10.18 -6.56
CA ALA A 349 16.82 10.83 -7.14
C ALA A 349 15.60 9.91 -7.21
N ASN A 350 15.79 8.58 -7.17
CA ASN A 350 14.73 7.58 -7.25
C ASN A 350 14.82 6.54 -6.12
N LEU A 351 14.60 7.00 -4.89
CA LEU A 351 14.68 6.12 -3.72
C LEU A 351 13.56 5.07 -3.65
N CYS A 352 12.48 5.21 -4.44
CA CYS A 352 11.49 4.15 -4.58
C CYS A 352 12.10 2.89 -5.19
N VAL A 353 12.92 3.03 -6.24
CA VAL A 353 13.66 1.90 -6.82
C VAL A 353 14.62 1.32 -5.78
N ALA A 354 15.39 2.16 -5.09
CA ALA A 354 16.30 1.71 -4.04
C ALA A 354 15.59 0.89 -2.96
N ALA A 355 14.49 1.41 -2.43
CA ALA A 355 13.68 0.73 -1.44
C ALA A 355 13.13 -0.60 -1.97
N HIS A 356 12.66 -0.63 -3.23
CA HIS A 356 12.16 -1.85 -3.86
C HIS A 356 13.24 -2.94 -3.97
N LEU A 357 14.47 -2.58 -4.35
CA LEU A 357 15.61 -3.52 -4.38
C LEU A 357 15.80 -4.23 -3.03
N ALA A 358 15.79 -3.44 -1.94
CA ALA A 358 15.94 -3.93 -0.58
C ALA A 358 14.72 -4.73 -0.09
N HIS A 359 13.50 -4.26 -0.39
CA HIS A 359 12.26 -4.91 0.04
C HIS A 359 12.09 -6.29 -0.58
N VAL A 360 12.36 -6.45 -1.88
CA VAL A 360 12.26 -7.76 -2.54
C VAL A 360 13.34 -8.70 -2.02
N SER A 361 14.56 -8.21 -1.80
CA SER A 361 15.62 -9.00 -1.17
C SER A 361 15.33 -9.36 0.30
N PHE A 362 14.33 -8.71 0.92
CA PHE A 362 13.83 -8.89 2.29
C PHE A 362 14.83 -8.60 3.41
N ALA A 363 15.92 -9.37 3.50
CA ALA A 363 16.98 -9.22 4.49
C ALA A 363 18.31 -9.78 3.98
N GLY A 364 19.41 -9.30 4.56
CA GLY A 364 20.76 -9.82 4.34
C GLY A 364 21.27 -10.71 5.48
N ARG A 365 22.39 -11.38 5.22
CA ARG A 365 23.27 -11.98 6.22
C ARG A 365 24.73 -11.73 5.83
N GLN A 366 25.64 -11.85 6.79
CA GLN A 366 27.06 -11.88 6.47
C GLN A 366 27.47 -13.31 6.05
N ASP A 367 28.30 -13.42 5.03
CA ASP A 367 29.01 -14.66 4.70
C ASP A 367 30.30 -14.82 5.54
N LEU A 368 31.07 -15.87 5.27
CA LEU A 368 32.32 -16.16 5.99
C LEU A 368 33.39 -15.09 5.77
N ASP A 369 33.32 -14.35 4.67
CA ASP A 369 34.23 -13.25 4.32
C ASP A 369 33.74 -11.89 4.84
N GLY A 370 32.60 -11.88 5.56
CA GLY A 370 31.99 -10.68 6.11
C GLY A 370 31.18 -9.84 5.11
N LYS A 371 30.96 -10.34 3.88
CA LYS A 371 30.16 -9.65 2.87
C LYS A 371 28.67 -9.86 3.11
N PHE A 372 27.87 -8.83 2.84
CA PHE A 372 26.42 -8.92 2.92
C PHE A 372 25.86 -9.62 1.67
N VAL A 373 25.24 -10.78 1.89
CA VAL A 373 24.58 -11.60 0.87
C VAL A 373 23.09 -11.77 1.22
N PRO A 374 22.22 -12.07 0.24
CA PRO A 374 20.81 -12.36 0.51
C PRO A 374 20.65 -13.42 1.61
N ARG A 375 19.71 -13.20 2.53
CA ARG A 375 19.40 -14.17 3.60
C ARG A 375 18.91 -15.50 3.03
N TYR A 376 18.19 -15.47 1.91
CA TYR A 376 17.69 -16.63 1.19
C TYR A 376 17.70 -16.35 -0.32
N ARG A 377 17.63 -17.41 -1.12
CA ARG A 377 17.52 -17.29 -2.59
C ARG A 377 16.08 -17.00 -3.01
N ILE A 378 15.89 -16.15 -4.01
CA ILE A 378 14.59 -15.99 -4.69
C ILE A 378 14.72 -16.57 -6.09
N THR A 379 13.83 -17.49 -6.45
CA THR A 379 13.75 -18.12 -7.77
C THR A 379 12.42 -17.77 -8.42
N LEU A 380 12.46 -17.19 -9.61
CA LEU A 380 11.27 -16.78 -10.36
C LEU A 380 10.92 -17.84 -11.41
N ALA A 381 9.67 -18.30 -11.41
CA ALA A 381 9.10 -19.15 -12.44
C ALA A 381 8.00 -18.38 -13.18
N SER A 382 8.38 -17.67 -14.25
CA SER A 382 7.52 -16.76 -15.02
C SER A 382 7.94 -16.69 -16.49
N GLN A 383 7.33 -15.78 -17.27
CA GLN A 383 7.72 -15.52 -18.65
C GLN A 383 8.95 -14.60 -18.77
N VAL A 384 9.50 -14.13 -17.64
CA VAL A 384 10.76 -13.39 -17.63
C VAL A 384 11.90 -14.37 -17.89
N ASP A 385 12.70 -14.12 -18.92
CA ASP A 385 13.77 -15.04 -19.31
C ASP A 385 14.87 -15.19 -18.25
N GLU A 386 15.61 -16.29 -18.34
CA GLU A 386 16.69 -16.65 -17.41
C GLU A 386 17.79 -15.57 -17.34
N GLU A 387 18.12 -14.94 -18.46
CA GLU A 387 19.17 -13.93 -18.53
C GLU A 387 18.76 -12.68 -17.75
N THR A 388 17.52 -12.22 -17.97
CA THR A 388 16.91 -11.11 -17.23
C THR A 388 16.85 -11.42 -15.74
N CYS A 389 16.38 -12.61 -15.34
CA CYS A 389 16.36 -13.02 -13.93
C CYS A 389 17.76 -12.95 -13.31
N ARG A 390 18.78 -13.46 -14.01
CA ARG A 390 20.16 -13.43 -13.53
C ARG A 390 20.71 -12.02 -13.42
N ARG A 391 20.41 -11.12 -14.37
CA ARG A 391 20.83 -9.70 -14.32
C ARG A 391 20.31 -9.00 -13.07
N VAL A 392 19.13 -9.39 -12.57
CA VAL A 392 18.54 -8.82 -11.36
C VAL A 392 18.76 -9.65 -10.09
N ASN A 393 19.74 -10.57 -10.09
CA ASN A 393 20.10 -11.42 -8.95
C ASN A 393 18.96 -12.35 -8.48
N LEU A 394 18.18 -12.88 -9.42
CA LEU A 394 17.19 -13.92 -9.17
C LEU A 394 17.63 -15.27 -9.76
N GLY A 395 17.20 -16.35 -9.14
CA GLY A 395 17.14 -17.65 -9.79
C GLY A 395 16.03 -17.69 -10.84
N TYR A 396 16.17 -18.60 -11.80
CA TYR A 396 15.15 -18.88 -12.81
C TYR A 396 14.72 -20.34 -12.71
N LEU A 397 13.44 -20.58 -12.95
CA LEU A 397 12.85 -21.89 -13.14
C LEU A 397 11.86 -21.82 -14.32
N ASP A 398 11.93 -22.74 -15.26
CA ASP A 398 10.98 -22.76 -16.38
C ASP A 398 9.55 -23.00 -15.84
N PRO A 399 8.60 -22.06 -16.03
CA PRO A 399 7.24 -22.21 -15.51
C PRO A 399 6.49 -23.41 -16.13
N ALA A 400 6.89 -23.88 -17.32
CA ALA A 400 6.30 -25.08 -17.94
C ALA A 400 6.79 -26.38 -17.29
N SER A 401 7.95 -26.34 -16.62
CA SER A 401 8.52 -27.47 -15.88
C SER A 401 8.06 -27.54 -14.43
N PHE A 402 7.44 -26.47 -13.92
CA PHE A 402 6.99 -26.41 -12.53
C PHE A 402 5.79 -27.33 -12.29
N SER A 403 5.92 -28.21 -11.30
CA SER A 403 4.81 -28.99 -10.75
C SER A 403 4.69 -28.73 -9.25
N ARG A 404 3.47 -28.41 -8.80
CA ARG A 404 3.15 -28.24 -7.37
C ARG A 404 3.43 -29.52 -6.58
N ASP A 405 3.19 -30.68 -7.20
CA ASP A 405 3.28 -31.98 -6.53
C ASP A 405 4.72 -32.32 -6.14
N ASP A 406 5.72 -31.79 -6.85
CA ASP A 406 7.15 -31.97 -6.56
C ASP A 406 7.54 -31.44 -5.17
N TYR A 407 6.76 -30.51 -4.64
CA TYR A 407 6.99 -29.86 -3.35
C TYR A 407 6.04 -30.34 -2.24
N SER A 408 4.94 -30.98 -2.60
CA SER A 408 3.82 -31.28 -1.69
C SER A 408 4.17 -32.25 -0.55
N SER A 409 5.16 -33.12 -0.76
CA SER A 409 5.60 -34.12 0.23
C SER A 409 6.78 -33.66 1.09
N ASP A 410 7.43 -32.54 0.77
CA ASP A 410 8.57 -32.03 1.54
C ASP A 410 8.07 -31.25 2.77
N THR A 411 8.19 -31.86 3.95
CA THR A 411 7.81 -31.21 5.22
C THR A 411 8.61 -29.94 5.53
N GLY A 412 9.74 -29.69 4.85
CA GLY A 412 10.51 -28.44 4.91
C GLY A 412 10.01 -27.35 3.95
N THR A 413 8.97 -27.62 3.17
CA THR A 413 8.38 -26.69 2.20
C THR A 413 6.99 -26.22 2.66
N LEU A 414 6.74 -24.91 2.57
CA LEU A 414 5.40 -24.32 2.67
C LEU A 414 4.93 -23.93 1.27
N ILE A 415 3.75 -24.39 0.85
CA ILE A 415 3.11 -23.94 -0.39
C ILE A 415 2.02 -22.94 -0.02
N VAL A 416 2.05 -21.75 -0.64
CA VAL A 416 1.09 -20.68 -0.42
C VAL A 416 0.36 -20.38 -1.72
N GLU A 417 -0.94 -20.69 -1.73
CA GLU A 417 -1.86 -20.31 -2.81
C GLU A 417 -2.20 -18.82 -2.73
N ARG A 418 -2.50 -18.19 -3.88
CA ARG A 418 -2.85 -16.75 -3.96
C ARG A 418 -1.85 -15.86 -3.21
N ALA A 419 -0.57 -16.19 -3.32
CA ALA A 419 0.51 -15.52 -2.63
C ALA A 419 0.56 -14.02 -2.99
N GLY A 420 1.01 -13.22 -2.02
CA GLY A 420 1.02 -11.76 -2.13
C GLY A 420 -0.21 -11.07 -1.53
N ARG A 421 -1.19 -11.83 -1.01
CA ARG A 421 -2.35 -11.29 -0.26
C ARG A 421 -2.13 -11.27 1.25
N ASP A 422 -2.03 -12.44 1.88
CA ASP A 422 -1.85 -12.59 3.33
C ASP A 422 -0.39 -12.44 3.76
N LEU A 423 -0.16 -11.89 4.95
CA LEU A 423 1.14 -11.83 5.61
C LEU A 423 1.38 -13.11 6.43
N TYR A 424 2.56 -13.71 6.31
CA TYR A 424 2.96 -14.88 7.08
C TYR A 424 4.05 -14.51 8.10
N LEU A 425 3.83 -14.89 9.35
CA LEU A 425 4.73 -14.69 10.48
C LEU A 425 4.93 -16.01 11.24
N VAL A 426 5.97 -16.08 12.07
CA VAL A 426 6.40 -17.34 12.72
C VAL A 426 5.66 -17.67 14.01
N GLU A 427 4.91 -16.76 14.65
CA GLU A 427 4.52 -16.88 16.09
C GLU A 427 4.09 -18.25 16.58
#